data_AF-A0A371YZN7-F1
#
_entry.id   AF-A0A371YZN7-F1
#
_cell.length_a   1.000
_cell.length_b   1.000
_cell.length_c   1.000
_cell.angle_alpha   90.00
_cell.angle_beta   90.00
_cell.angle_gamma   90.00
#
_symmetry.space_group_name_H-M   'P 1'
#
loop_
_entity.id
_entity.type
_entity.pdbx_description
1 polymer ?
#
loop_
_entity_poly.entity_id
_entity_poly.type
_entity_poly.pdbx_seq_one_letter_code
_entity_poly.pdbx_strand_id
1 'polypeptide(L)' 'ILRNLRDAEDVGPVLVHVITEKGRGYTPAESAGDKYHAVSKFNVVTGEQKKGPPGPPSYTSVFSRELVRQA' A
#
# COMPACT_ATOMS: atom_id res chain seq x y z
N ILE A 1 0.61 -19.38 -19.14
CA ILE A 1 1.47 -18.18 -19.32
C ILE A 1 2.66 -18.22 -18.39
N LEU A 2 2.51 -18.04 -17.06
CA LEU A 2 3.67 -18.06 -16.15
C LEU A 2 4.42 -19.39 -16.11
N ARG A 3 3.71 -20.53 -16.18
CA ARG A 3 4.34 -21.86 -16.28
C ARG A 3 5.10 -22.03 -17.60
N ASN A 4 4.49 -21.64 -18.72
CA ASN A 4 5.12 -21.69 -20.04
C ASN A 4 6.38 -20.81 -20.13
N LEU A 5 6.41 -19.66 -19.43
CA LEU A 5 7.61 -18.82 -19.34
C LEU A 5 8.69 -19.43 -18.45
N ARG A 6 8.30 -20.07 -17.34
CA ARG A 6 9.22 -20.76 -16.43
C ARG A 6 9.84 -22.01 -17.07
N ASP A 7 9.03 -22.75 -17.83
CA ASP A 7 9.38 -24.07 -18.39
C ASP A 7 9.93 -23.97 -19.83
N ALA A 8 10.13 -22.75 -20.35
CA ALA A 8 10.69 -22.53 -21.68
C ALA A 8 12.20 -22.83 -21.68
N GLU A 9 12.65 -23.62 -22.66
CA GLU A 9 14.05 -24.04 -22.79
C GLU A 9 14.99 -22.90 -23.19
N ASP A 10 14.49 -21.91 -23.93
CA ASP A 10 15.26 -20.73 -24.36
C ASP A 10 14.38 -19.48 -24.28
N VAL A 11 14.67 -18.61 -23.31
CA VAL A 11 13.91 -17.39 -23.06
C VAL A 11 14.85 -16.20 -23.19
N GLY A 12 14.75 -15.48 -24.31
CA GLY A 12 15.32 -14.13 -24.43
C GLY A 12 14.64 -13.14 -23.47
N PRO A 13 14.91 -11.83 -23.57
CA PRO A 13 14.28 -10.85 -22.69
C PRO A 13 12.74 -10.84 -22.83
N VAL A 14 12.04 -10.99 -21.70
CA VAL A 14 10.57 -10.99 -21.66
C VAL A 14 10.05 -9.90 -20.72
N LEU A 15 9.09 -9.11 -21.20
CA LEU A 15 8.24 -8.25 -20.37
C LEU A 15 6.91 -8.95 -20.09
N VAL A 16 6.60 -9.19 -18.82
CA VAL A 16 5.30 -9.71 -18.39
C VAL A 16 4.51 -8.58 -17.75
N HIS A 17 3.49 -8.09 -18.42
CA HIS A 17 2.55 -7.12 -17.85
C HIS A 17 1.47 -7.87 -17.07
N VAL A 18 1.46 -7.70 -15.74
CA VAL A 18 0.49 -8.33 -14.85
C VAL A 18 -0.32 -7.25 -14.15
N ILE A 19 -1.64 -7.42 -14.13
CA ILE A 19 -2.55 -6.62 -13.32
C ILE A 19 -2.80 -7.37 -12.02
N THR A 20 -2.55 -6.72 -10.89
CA THR A 20 -2.80 -7.26 -9.55
C THR A 20 -3.85 -6.44 -8.82
N GLU A 21 -4.48 -7.05 -7.82
CA GLU A 21 -5.40 -6.39 -6.92
C GLU A 21 -4.64 -5.95 -5.66
N LYS A 22 -4.67 -4.65 -5.34
CA LYS A 22 -4.02 -4.11 -4.14
C LYS A 22 -4.68 -4.70 -2.89
N GLY A 23 -3.87 -5.27 -2.01
CA GLY A 23 -4.34 -5.88 -0.76
C GLY A 23 -4.83 -7.34 -0.89
N ARG A 24 -4.76 -7.94 -2.09
CA ARG A 24 -5.29 -9.29 -2.35
C ARG A 24 -4.83 -10.31 -1.31
N GLY A 25 -5.78 -11.06 -0.75
CA GLY A 25 -5.55 -12.07 0.28
C GLY A 25 -5.63 -11.52 1.70
N TYR A 26 -5.89 -10.23 1.86
CA TYR A 26 -6.13 -9.61 3.16
C TYR A 26 -7.28 -8.62 3.10
N THR A 27 -8.50 -9.08 3.44
CA THR A 27 -9.76 -8.31 3.31
C THR A 27 -9.72 -6.90 3.90
N PRO A 28 -9.11 -6.64 5.08
CA PRO A 28 -8.97 -5.27 5.58
C PRO A 28 -8.15 -4.35 4.66
N ALA A 29 -7.14 -4.87 3.96
CA ALA A 29 -6.38 -4.09 2.97
C ALA A 29 -7.10 -3.96 1.63
N GLU A 30 -7.81 -5.01 1.17
CA GLU A 30 -8.64 -4.95 -0.06
C GLU A 30 -9.73 -3.88 0.05
N SER A 31 -10.29 -3.70 1.25
CA SER A 31 -11.37 -2.74 1.52
C SER A 31 -10.86 -1.32 1.81
N ALA A 32 -9.54 -1.13 1.90
CA ALA A 32 -8.97 0.10 2.41
C ALA A 32 -8.14 0.82 1.34
N GLY A 33 -8.84 1.46 0.40
CA GLY A 33 -8.30 2.19 -0.75
C GLY A 33 -6.81 2.54 -0.70
N ASP A 34 -6.47 3.71 -0.16
CA ASP A 34 -5.08 4.18 -0.02
C ASP A 34 -4.45 3.83 1.34
N LYS A 35 -5.28 3.51 2.35
CA LYS A 35 -4.89 3.50 3.77
C LYS A 35 -4.01 2.31 4.21
N TYR A 36 -3.83 1.28 3.39
CA TYR A 36 -2.97 0.13 3.71
C TYR A 36 -1.61 0.11 2.99
N HIS A 37 -1.14 1.24 2.46
CA HIS A 37 0.16 1.31 1.78
C HIS A 37 1.36 1.30 2.75
N ALA A 38 1.23 1.94 3.91
CA ALA A 38 2.30 2.09 4.91
C ALA A 38 1.72 2.21 6.32
N VAL A 39 1.10 1.12 6.81
CA VAL A 39 0.43 1.11 8.12
C VAL A 39 1.41 0.83 9.26
N SER A 40 1.11 1.41 10.42
CA SER A 40 1.78 1.03 11.67
C SER A 40 1.42 -0.39 12.08
N LYS A 41 2.10 -0.96 13.08
CA LYS A 41 1.78 -2.29 13.62
C LYS A 41 0.28 -2.44 13.89
N PHE A 42 -0.30 -3.48 13.33
CA PHE A 42 -1.74 -3.78 13.43
C PHE A 42 -1.97 -5.24 13.79
N ASN A 43 -3.20 -5.54 14.21
CA ASN A 43 -3.63 -6.92 14.40
C ASN A 43 -3.98 -7.54 13.05
N VAL A 44 -3.27 -8.59 12.64
CA VAL A 44 -3.51 -9.23 11.34
C VAL A 44 -4.91 -9.82 11.25
N VAL A 45 -5.49 -10.33 12.34
CA VAL A 45 -6.84 -10.92 12.29
C VAL A 45 -7.92 -9.84 12.14
N THR A 46 -7.81 -8.73 12.87
CA THR A 46 -8.87 -7.71 12.94
C THR A 46 -8.63 -6.48 12.05
N GLY A 47 -7.40 -6.26 11.58
CA GLY A 47 -7.01 -5.05 10.87
C GLY A 47 -6.83 -3.82 11.76
N GLU A 48 -7.01 -3.94 13.07
CA GLU A 48 -6.98 -2.79 13.97
C GLU A 48 -5.54 -2.29 14.19
N GLN A 49 -5.35 -1.00 13.95
CA GLN A 49 -4.12 -0.27 14.26
C GLN A 49 -4.23 0.39 15.63
N LYS A 50 -3.24 0.15 16.51
CA LYS A 50 -3.14 0.90 17.77
C LYS A 50 -2.53 2.27 17.48
N LYS A 51 -3.36 3.31 17.49
CA LYS A 51 -2.86 4.69 17.50
C LYS A 51 -2.27 5.00 18.87
N GLY A 52 -1.06 5.56 18.87
CA GLY A 52 -0.50 6.16 20.08
C GLY A 52 -1.33 7.38 20.52
N PRO A 53 -1.13 7.85 21.77
CA PRO A 53 -1.72 9.11 22.22
C PRO A 53 -1.36 10.25 21.25
N PRO A 54 -2.25 11.25 21.09
CA PRO A 54 -2.00 12.35 20.18
C PRO A 54 -0.73 13.11 20.57
N GLY A 55 0.17 13.28 19.60
CA GLY A 55 1.36 14.10 19.71
C GLY A 55 1.16 15.49 19.10
N PRO A 56 2.22 16.33 19.08
CA PRO A 56 2.21 17.58 18.33
C PRO A 56 1.91 17.33 16.83
N PRO A 57 1.36 18.33 16.11
CA PRO A 57 1.05 18.17 14.69
C PRO A 57 2.31 17.85 13.88
N SER A 58 2.18 17.00 12.86
CA SER A 58 3.31 16.70 11.97
C SER A 58 3.69 17.93 11.14
N TYR A 59 4.97 18.06 10.80
CA TYR A 59 5.44 19.11 9.88
C TYR A 59 4.68 19.12 8.57
N THR A 60 4.41 17.95 7.99
CA THR A 60 3.58 17.83 6.78
C THR A 60 2.22 18.49 6.98
N SER A 61 1.55 18.22 8.10
CA SER A 61 0.24 18.82 8.37
C SER A 61 0.30 20.34 8.55
N VAL A 62 1.35 20.86 9.21
CA VAL A 62 1.54 22.30 9.41
C VAL A 62 1.79 22.97 8.07
N PHE A 63 2.72 22.42 7.28
CA PHE A 63 3.06 22.92 5.96
C PHE A 63 1.85 22.93 5.02
N SER A 64 1.12 21.82 4.91
CA SER A 64 -0.07 21.73 4.04
C SER A 64 -1.13 22.77 4.42
N ARG A 65 -1.39 22.97 5.72
CA ARG A 65 -2.34 23.97 6.18
C ARG A 65 -1.92 25.39 5.81
N GLU A 66 -0.63 25.71 6.00
CA GLU A 66 -0.13 27.04 5.70
C GLU A 66 -0.10 27.32 4.20
N LEU A 67 0.26 26.33 3.38
CA LEU A 67 0.21 26.43 1.92
C LEU A 67 -1.21 26.74 1.42
N VAL A 68 -2.21 26.03 1.93
CA VAL A 68 -3.62 26.28 1.57
C VAL A 68 -4.12 27.63 2.07
N ARG A 69 -3.64 28.10 3.23
CA ARG A 69 -4.02 29.40 3.79
C ARG A 69 -3.51 30.58 2.96
N GLN A 70 -2.41 30.41 2.25
CA GLN A 70 -1.78 31.46 1.42
C GLN A 70 -2.20 31.42 -0.06
N ALA A 71 -3.02 30.46 -0.47
CA ALA A 71 -3.62 30.39 -1.79
C ALA A 71 -4.88 31.27 -1.88
#